data_AF-A0A7S4HKU6-F1
#
_entry.id   AF-A0A7S4HKU6-F1
#
_cell.length_a   1.000
_cell.length_b   1.000
_cell.length_c   1.000
_cell.angle_alpha   90.00
_cell.angle_beta   90.00
_cell.angle_gamma   90.00
#
_symmetry.space_group_name_H-M   'P 1'
#
loop_
_entity.id
_entity.type
_entity.pdbx_description
1 polymer ?
#
loop_
_entity_poly.entity_id
_entity_poly.type
_entity_poly.pdbx_seq_one_letter_code
_entity_poly.pdbx_strand_id
1 'polypeptide(L)'
;ALDENFWPAIYLTTLSGLSTCLGGVFVICNGSPTFKKLGHMMSFSAGVMIFISFMDLLPDAVAAIGFQSANLYFFGGIFFFIIITSLIPEPSVVESNESRKEKSKNKSASFSQQDRTYLLSVGVITAVGISLHNFPEGIAVYLACLRGAKMGVPLAFA
;
A
#
# COMPACT_ATOMS: atom_id res chain seq x y z
N ALA A 1 8.13 29.39 -1.95
CA ALA A 1 7.48 28.43 -1.03
C ALA A 1 7.22 27.09 -1.72
N LEU A 2 6.49 27.04 -2.85
CA LEU A 2 6.28 25.79 -3.60
C LEU A 2 7.57 25.25 -4.26
N ASP A 3 8.44 26.13 -4.77
CA ASP A 3 9.66 25.70 -5.48
C ASP A 3 10.75 25.13 -4.56
N GLU A 4 10.85 25.61 -3.31
CA GLU A 4 11.84 25.09 -2.34
C GLU A 4 11.52 23.66 -1.87
N ASN A 5 10.24 23.32 -1.78
CA ASN A 5 9.78 22.01 -1.31
C ASN A 5 9.56 21.00 -2.45
N PHE A 6 9.70 21.42 -3.71
CA PHE A 6 9.47 20.56 -4.87
C PHE A 6 10.44 19.37 -4.92
N TRP A 7 11.75 19.63 -4.84
CA TRP A 7 12.76 18.57 -4.88
C TRP A 7 12.69 17.61 -3.68
N PRO A 8 12.55 18.09 -2.42
CA PRO A 8 12.29 17.22 -1.28
C PRO A 8 11.04 16.35 -1.43
N ALA A 9 9.94 16.92 -1.93
CA ALA A 9 8.69 16.19 -2.13
C ALA A 9 8.85 15.05 -3.13
N ILE A 10 9.55 15.29 -4.24
CA ILE A 10 9.87 14.25 -5.23
C ILE A 10 10.78 13.17 -4.63
N TYR A 11 11.82 13.56 -3.90
CA TYR A 11 12.73 12.61 -3.27
C TYR A 11 12.00 11.70 -2.26
N LEU A 12 11.21 12.29 -1.36
CA LEU A 12 10.47 11.55 -0.33
C LEU A 12 9.39 10.65 -0.92
N THR A 13 8.65 11.12 -1.92
CA THR A 13 7.63 10.29 -2.60
C THR A 13 8.27 9.12 -3.35
N THR A 14 9.41 9.35 -4.00
CA THR A 14 10.17 8.29 -4.68
C THR A 14 10.72 7.27 -3.69
N LEU A 15 11.25 7.74 -2.55
CA LEU A 15 11.76 6.88 -1.49
C LEU A 15 10.65 6.02 -0.87
N SER A 16 9.49 6.61 -0.59
CA SER A 16 8.30 5.90 -0.10
C SER A 16 7.88 4.81 -1.09
N GLY A 17 7.78 5.12 -2.39
CA GLY A 17 7.47 4.13 -3.42
C GLY A 17 8.50 3.01 -3.54
N LEU A 18 9.80 3.34 -3.44
CA LEU A 18 10.89 2.36 -3.48
C LEU A 18 10.90 1.42 -2.27
N SER A 19 10.35 1.84 -1.13
CA SER A 19 10.28 1.02 0.09
C SER A 19 9.51 -0.30 -0.14
N THR A 20 8.47 -0.26 -0.97
CA THR A 20 7.68 -1.45 -1.33
C THR A 20 8.52 -2.45 -2.13
N CYS A 21 9.32 -1.96 -3.08
CA CYS A 21 10.25 -2.78 -3.84
C CYS A 21 11.34 -3.39 -2.93
N LEU A 22 11.88 -2.59 -2.00
CA LEU A 22 12.86 -3.06 -1.01
C LEU A 22 12.27 -4.15 -0.10
N GLY A 23 11.01 -4.02 0.33
CA GLY A 23 10.30 -5.06 1.05
C GLY A 23 10.17 -6.36 0.25
N GLY A 24 9.88 -6.26 -1.05
CA GLY A 24 9.84 -7.40 -1.96
C GLY A 24 11.20 -8.11 -2.07
N VAL A 25 12.29 -7.36 -2.29
CA VAL A 25 13.65 -7.92 -2.33
C VAL A 25 14.02 -8.56 -0.99
N PHE A 26 13.67 -7.93 0.13
CA PHE A 26 13.90 -8.47 1.47
C PHE A 26 13.24 -9.84 1.66
N VAL A 27 12.00 -10.00 1.18
CA VAL A 27 11.28 -11.28 1.24
C VAL A 27 11.91 -12.33 0.33
N ILE A 28 12.43 -11.95 -0.85
CA ILE A 28 13.14 -12.87 -1.74
C ILE A 28 14.43 -13.39 -1.08
N CYS A 29 15.18 -12.52 -0.40
CA CYS A 29 16.46 -12.89 0.23
C CYS A 29 16.29 -13.65 1.56
N ASN A 30 15.33 -13.25 2.41
CA ASN A 30 15.16 -13.79 3.77
C ASN A 30 14.00 -14.78 3.91
N GLY A 31 13.23 -15.01 2.84
CA GLY A 31 12.05 -15.85 2.84
C GLY A 31 10.79 -15.14 3.35
N SER A 32 9.63 -15.77 3.11
CA SER A 32 8.32 -15.23 3.47
C SER A 32 8.11 -15.17 4.99
N PRO A 33 7.67 -14.03 5.55
CA PRO A 33 7.36 -13.93 6.97
C PRO A 33 6.17 -14.83 7.36
N THR A 34 6.14 -15.26 8.62
CA THR A 34 4.98 -15.99 9.18
C THR A 34 3.77 -15.06 9.27
N PHE A 35 2.55 -15.59 9.12
CA PHE A 35 1.29 -14.82 9.25
C PHE A 35 1.20 -13.96 10.51
N LYS A 36 1.76 -14.42 11.65
CA LYS A 36 1.85 -13.61 12.88
C LYS A 36 2.70 -12.35 12.69
N LYS A 37 3.89 -12.50 12.10
CA LYS A 37 4.79 -11.37 11.82
C LYS A 37 4.17 -10.41 10.82
N LEU A 38 3.55 -10.96 9.76
CA LEU A 38 2.83 -10.17 8.77
C LEU A 38 1.68 -9.38 9.40
N GLY A 39 0.89 -9.99 10.28
CA GLY A 39 -0.17 -9.32 11.03
C GLY A 39 0.34 -8.14 11.86
N HIS A 40 1.45 -8.32 12.60
CA HIS A 40 2.06 -7.22 13.34
C HIS A 40 2.54 -6.07 12.43
N MET A 41 3.13 -6.37 11.27
CA MET A 41 3.57 -5.35 10.31
C MET A 41 2.38 -4.57 9.73
N MET A 42 1.31 -5.27 9.34
CA MET A 42 0.10 -4.64 8.81
C MET A 42 -0.61 -3.78 9.86
N SER A 43 -0.70 -4.25 11.11
CA SER A 43 -1.28 -3.46 12.21
C SER A 43 -0.45 -2.23 12.55
N PHE A 44 0.88 -2.33 12.49
CA PHE A 44 1.77 -1.19 12.68
C PHE A 44 1.53 -0.12 11.61
N SER A 45 1.57 -0.50 10.32
CA SER A 45 1.33 0.44 9.22
C SER A 45 -0.07 1.06 9.27
N ALA A 46 -1.11 0.25 9.51
CA ALA A 46 -2.48 0.76 9.67
C ALA A 46 -2.59 1.77 10.83
N GLY A 47 -1.89 1.51 11.95
CA GLY A 47 -1.84 2.43 13.08
C GLY A 47 -1.18 3.77 12.73
N VAL A 48 -0.03 3.74 12.04
CA VAL A 48 0.67 4.97 11.60
C VAL A 48 -0.21 5.77 10.62
N MET A 49 -0.86 5.11 9.66
CA MET A 49 -1.73 5.79 8.69
C MET A 49 -2.96 6.43 9.34
N ILE A 50 -3.58 5.76 10.33
CA ILE A 50 -4.67 6.34 11.13
C ILE A 50 -4.15 7.55 11.92
N PHE A 51 -3.00 7.43 12.58
CA PHE A 51 -2.40 8.53 13.33
C PHE A 51 -2.19 9.76 12.46
N ILE A 52 -1.53 9.61 11.30
CA ILE A 52 -1.26 10.73 10.39
C ILE A 52 -2.56 11.33 9.84
N SER A 53 -3.54 10.48 9.50
CA SER A 53 -4.84 10.94 9.00
C SER A 53 -5.56 11.85 10.00
N PHE A 54 -5.58 11.48 11.29
CA PHE A 54 -6.31 12.21 12.32
C PHE A 54 -5.52 13.31 13.01
N MET A 55 -4.21 13.15 13.18
CA MET A 55 -3.37 14.07 13.95
C MET A 55 -2.67 15.11 13.07
N ASP A 56 -2.43 14.80 11.80
CA ASP A 56 -1.78 15.71 10.86
C ASP A 56 -2.76 16.20 9.78
N LEU A 57 -3.29 15.30 8.94
CA LEU A 57 -4.04 15.69 7.73
C LEU A 57 -5.41 16.33 8.03
N LEU A 58 -6.21 15.75 8.93
CA LEU A 58 -7.54 16.28 9.25
C LEU A 58 -7.49 17.64 9.95
N PRO A 59 -6.65 17.88 10.98
CA PRO A 59 -6.53 19.19 11.62
C PRO A 59 -6.07 20.28 10.65
N ASP A 60 -5.12 19.95 9.76
CA ASP A 60 -4.68 20.87 8.71
C ASP A 60 -5.78 21.21 7.71
N ALA A 61 -6.59 20.22 7.31
CA ALA A 61 -7.75 20.46 6.47
C ALA A 61 -8.79 21.35 7.17
N VAL A 62 -9.07 21.09 8.46
CA VAL A 62 -9.98 21.91 9.27
C VAL A 62 -9.48 23.35 9.36
N ALA A 63 -8.18 23.57 9.54
CA ALA A 63 -7.57 24.90 9.58
C ALA A 63 -7.65 25.62 8.21
N ALA A 64 -7.55 24.89 7.11
CA ALA A 64 -7.53 25.45 5.76
C ALA A 64 -8.92 25.79 5.19
N ILE A 65 -9.93 24.92 5.41
CA ILE A 65 -11.25 25.03 4.75
C ILE A 65 -12.44 25.02 5.73
N GLY A 66 -12.16 25.00 7.04
CA GLY A 66 -13.16 24.99 8.10
C GLY A 66 -13.63 23.59 8.49
N PHE A 67 -14.11 23.45 9.73
CA PHE A 67 -14.48 22.17 10.33
C PHE A 67 -15.52 21.38 9.52
N GLN A 68 -16.60 22.03 9.09
CA GLN A 68 -17.70 21.35 8.41
C GLN A 68 -17.28 20.84 7.02
N SER A 69 -16.63 21.69 6.23
CA SER A 69 -16.14 21.34 4.89
C SER A 69 -15.09 20.23 4.95
N ALA A 70 -14.13 20.33 5.86
CA ALA A 70 -13.07 19.33 6.03
C ALA A 70 -13.62 17.94 6.37
N ASN A 71 -14.55 17.85 7.32
CA ASN A 71 -15.20 16.58 7.66
C ASN A 71 -16.00 16.01 6.48
N LEU A 72 -16.71 16.86 5.72
CA LEU A 72 -17.46 16.40 4.55
C LEU A 72 -16.54 15.78 3.49
N TYR A 73 -15.42 16.41 3.17
CA TYR A 73 -14.43 15.83 2.24
C TYR A 73 -13.73 14.60 2.81
N PHE A 74 -13.46 14.55 4.11
CA PHE A 74 -12.85 13.40 4.77
C PHE A 74 -13.75 12.16 4.67
N PHE A 75 -14.99 12.25 5.14
CA PHE A 75 -15.94 11.14 5.05
C PHE A 75 -16.36 10.83 3.61
N GLY A 76 -16.47 11.85 2.76
CA GLY A 76 -16.69 11.68 1.33
C GLY A 76 -15.56 10.89 0.67
N GLY A 77 -14.30 11.16 1.04
CA GLY A 77 -13.13 10.43 0.59
C GLY A 77 -13.13 8.97 1.05
N ILE A 78 -13.52 8.69 2.30
CA ILE A 78 -13.69 7.32 2.81
C ILE A 78 -14.73 6.57 1.98
N PHE A 79 -15.91 7.16 1.78
CA PHE A 79 -16.98 6.53 1.00
C PHE A 79 -16.56 6.29 -0.46
N PHE A 80 -15.90 7.26 -1.08
CA PHE A 80 -15.34 7.13 -2.42
C PHE A 80 -14.31 5.99 -2.51
N PHE A 81 -13.41 5.88 -1.52
CA PHE A 81 -12.43 4.80 -1.47
C PHE A 81 -13.08 3.43 -1.33
N ILE A 82 -14.13 3.30 -0.51
CA ILE A 82 -14.92 2.06 -0.38
C ILE A 82 -15.56 1.65 -1.72
N ILE A 83 -16.06 2.62 -2.51
CA ILE A 83 -16.59 2.33 -3.84
C ILE A 83 -15.49 1.81 -4.76
N ILE A 84 -14.31 2.46 -4.77
CA ILE A 84 -13.18 2.02 -5.59
C ILE A 84 -12.77 0.59 -5.23
N THR A 85 -12.62 0.28 -3.94
CA THR A 85 -12.21 -1.07 -3.51
C THR A 85 -13.28 -2.11 -3.80
N SER A 86 -14.57 -1.74 -3.74
CA SER A 86 -15.67 -2.62 -4.13
C SER A 86 -15.72 -2.91 -5.63
N LEU A 87 -15.15 -2.03 -6.47
CA LEU A 87 -15.07 -2.22 -7.92
C LEU A 87 -13.88 -3.08 -8.36
N ILE A 88 -12.86 -3.22 -7.52
CA ILE A 88 -11.66 -4.03 -7.82
C ILE A 88 -11.92 -5.45 -7.30
N PRO A 89 -12.13 -6.45 -8.18
CA PRO A 89 -12.34 -7.82 -7.74
C PRO A 89 -11.07 -8.34 -7.05
N GLU A 90 -11.18 -8.80 -5.81
CA GLU A 90 -10.08 -9.49 -5.15
C GLU A 90 -9.83 -10.82 -5.89
N PRO A 91 -8.59 -11.10 -6.33
CA PRO A 91 -8.26 -12.42 -6.85
C PRO A 91 -8.43 -13.43 -5.71
N SER A 92 -9.30 -14.42 -5.90
CA SER A 92 -9.51 -15.54 -4.98
C SER A 92 -8.31 -16.50 -5.00
N VAL A 93 -7.16 -16.08 -4.45
CA VAL A 93 -5.93 -16.90 -4.42
C VAL A 93 -5.98 -17.99 -3.31
N VAL A 94 -7.01 -17.96 -2.46
CA VAL A 94 -7.10 -18.78 -1.24
C VAL A 94 -7.40 -20.27 -1.48
N GLU A 95 -7.87 -20.68 -2.67
CA GLU A 95 -8.18 -22.10 -2.93
C GLU A 95 -6.97 -23.00 -3.26
N SER A 96 -5.73 -22.50 -3.19
CA SER A 96 -4.58 -23.28 -3.67
C SER A 96 -3.81 -24.10 -2.62
N ASN A 97 -4.10 -23.93 -1.32
CA ASN A 97 -3.33 -24.60 -0.26
C ASN A 97 -3.83 -26.00 0.13
N GLU A 98 -5.12 -26.32 -0.02
CA GLU A 98 -5.63 -27.67 0.30
C GLU A 98 -5.49 -28.63 -0.89
N SER A 99 -5.74 -28.18 -2.11
CA SER A 99 -5.68 -29.04 -3.31
C SER A 99 -4.26 -29.41 -3.77
N ARG A 100 -3.21 -28.74 -3.25
CA ARG A 100 -1.81 -28.98 -3.65
C ARG A 100 -1.09 -30.02 -2.78
N LYS A 101 -1.55 -30.26 -1.55
CA LYS A 101 -0.91 -31.24 -0.64
C LYS A 101 -1.14 -32.68 -1.08
N GLU A 102 -2.25 -33.01 -1.75
CA GLU A 102 -2.51 -34.38 -2.22
C GLU A 102 -1.78 -34.73 -3.54
N LYS A 103 -1.57 -33.76 -4.44
CA LYS A 103 -0.93 -34.02 -5.74
C LYS A 103 0.61 -34.11 -5.70
N SER A 104 1.23 -33.71 -4.60
CA SER A 104 2.70 -33.60 -4.48
C SER A 104 3.40 -34.93 -4.13
N LYS A 105 2.67 -35.97 -3.70
CA LYS A 105 3.32 -37.22 -3.29
C LYS A 105 3.80 -38.12 -4.44
N ASN A 106 3.49 -37.83 -5.71
CA ASN A 106 3.74 -38.83 -6.77
C ASN A 106 4.13 -38.31 -8.17
N LYS A 107 4.65 -37.09 -8.34
CA LYS A 107 5.21 -36.67 -9.64
C LYS A 107 6.56 -35.99 -9.52
N SER A 108 7.56 -36.65 -10.10
CA SER A 108 8.88 -36.14 -10.42
C SER A 108 8.86 -34.72 -10.99
N ALA A 109 9.92 -33.99 -10.67
CA ALA A 109 10.34 -32.66 -11.09
C ALA A 109 10.07 -32.28 -12.57
N SER A 110 8.82 -31.93 -12.90
CA SER A 110 8.54 -31.12 -14.08
C SER A 110 7.48 -30.08 -13.71
N PHE A 111 7.94 -28.84 -13.53
CA PHE A 111 7.08 -27.69 -13.29
C PHE A 111 6.28 -27.42 -14.58
N SER A 112 4.96 -27.62 -14.53
CA SER A 112 4.10 -27.52 -15.71
C SER A 112 4.10 -26.08 -16.25
N GLN A 113 4.02 -25.92 -17.58
CA GLN A 113 3.82 -24.62 -18.22
C GLN A 113 2.56 -23.89 -17.71
N GLN A 114 1.57 -24.65 -17.24
CA GLN A 114 0.36 -24.15 -16.61
C GLN A 114 0.62 -23.49 -15.24
N ASP A 115 1.57 -24.01 -14.46
CA ASP A 115 1.95 -23.44 -13.15
C ASP A 115 2.68 -22.09 -13.31
N ARG A 116 3.56 -21.95 -14.31
CA ARG A 116 4.25 -20.67 -14.58
C ARG A 116 3.28 -19.57 -15.00
N THR A 117 2.33 -19.91 -15.88
CA THR A 117 1.35 -18.94 -16.40
C THR A 117 0.42 -18.46 -15.27
N TYR A 118 0.01 -19.37 -14.39
CA TYR A 118 -0.76 -19.04 -13.20
C TYR A 118 0.02 -18.13 -12.24
N LEU A 119 1.27 -18.47 -11.91
CA LEU A 119 2.10 -17.66 -11.01
C LEU A 119 2.40 -16.26 -11.56
N LEU A 120 2.64 -16.13 -12.87
CA LEU A 120 2.79 -14.83 -13.52
C LEU A 120 1.50 -14.01 -13.43
N SER A 121 0.35 -14.65 -13.64
CA SER A 121 -0.96 -13.98 -13.55
C SER A 121 -1.23 -13.47 -12.13
N VAL A 122 -1.00 -14.30 -11.11
CA VAL A 122 -1.12 -13.89 -9.70
C VAL A 122 -0.15 -12.77 -9.36
N GLY A 123 1.10 -12.86 -9.84
CA GLY A 123 2.11 -11.81 -9.67
C GLY A 123 1.71 -10.48 -10.29
N VAL A 124 1.21 -10.47 -11.53
CA VAL A 124 0.75 -9.26 -12.23
C VAL A 124 -0.46 -8.66 -11.53
N ILE A 125 -1.46 -9.46 -11.17
CA ILE A 125 -2.65 -8.96 -10.46
C ILE A 125 -2.25 -8.36 -9.10
N THR A 126 -1.36 -9.03 -8.36
CA THR A 126 -0.85 -8.52 -7.07
C THR A 126 -0.11 -7.21 -7.24
N ALA A 127 0.76 -7.10 -8.26
CA ALA A 127 1.51 -5.88 -8.55
C ALA A 127 0.59 -4.71 -8.91
N VAL A 128 -0.46 -4.96 -9.70
CA VAL A 128 -1.48 -3.95 -10.02
C VAL A 128 -2.23 -3.52 -8.76
N GLY A 129 -2.66 -4.47 -7.93
CA GLY A 129 -3.35 -4.18 -6.66
C GLY A 129 -2.52 -3.31 -5.72
N ILE A 130 -1.25 -3.65 -5.51
CA ILE A 130 -0.32 -2.86 -4.69
C ILE A 130 -0.11 -1.46 -5.29
N SER A 131 0.03 -1.36 -6.61
CA SER A 131 0.23 -0.07 -7.29
C SER A 131 -0.97 0.86 -7.11
N LEU A 132 -2.19 0.32 -7.18
CA LEU A 132 -3.42 1.10 -6.99
C LEU A 132 -3.58 1.61 -5.55
N HIS A 133 -2.99 0.92 -4.56
CA HIS A 133 -2.96 1.37 -3.17
C HIS A 133 -1.89 2.45 -2.92
N ASN A 134 -0.68 2.20 -3.41
CA ASN A 134 0.45 3.12 -3.22
C ASN A 134 0.29 4.44 -4.00
N PHE A 135 -0.53 4.46 -5.05
CA PHE A 135 -0.72 5.67 -5.86
C PHE A 135 -1.41 6.82 -5.08
N PRO A 136 -2.58 6.61 -4.45
CA PRO A 136 -3.17 7.61 -3.55
C PRO A 136 -2.23 8.04 -2.41
N GLU A 137 -1.50 7.10 -1.83
CA GLU A 137 -0.56 7.35 -0.73
C GLU A 137 0.61 8.23 -1.19
N GLY A 138 1.21 7.93 -2.34
CA GLY A 138 2.28 8.74 -2.93
C GLY A 138 1.82 10.16 -3.25
N ILE A 139 0.58 10.35 -3.70
CA ILE A 139 -0.01 11.70 -3.87
C ILE A 139 -0.11 12.40 -2.52
N ALA A 140 -0.54 11.70 -1.47
CA ALA A 140 -0.65 12.27 -0.13
C ALA A 140 0.73 12.69 0.42
N VAL A 141 1.76 11.85 0.29
CA VAL A 141 3.17 12.17 0.66
C VAL A 141 3.63 13.43 -0.08
N TYR A 142 3.43 13.47 -1.39
CA TYR A 142 3.83 14.60 -2.22
C TYR A 142 3.16 15.91 -1.80
N LEU A 143 1.82 15.91 -1.67
CA LEU A 143 1.05 17.09 -1.28
C LEU A 143 1.37 17.55 0.15
N ALA A 144 1.62 16.62 1.07
CA ALA A 144 2.04 16.93 2.42
C ALA A 144 3.43 17.58 2.44
N CYS A 145 4.39 17.04 1.66
CA CYS A 145 5.73 17.63 1.53
C CYS A 145 5.71 19.04 0.95
N LEU A 146 4.84 19.32 -0.03
CA LEU A 146 4.70 20.67 -0.61
C LEU A 146 4.25 21.70 0.43
N ARG A 147 3.43 21.31 1.41
CA ARG A 147 3.00 22.17 2.52
C ARG A 147 4.06 22.30 3.62
N GLY A 148 5.01 21.37 3.69
CA GLY A 148 6.22 21.49 4.51
C GLY A 148 6.77 20.13 4.98
N ALA A 149 8.07 20.08 5.24
CA ALA A 149 8.76 18.85 5.64
C ALA A 149 8.22 18.21 6.94
N LYS A 150 7.65 19.02 7.85
CA LYS A 150 7.04 18.53 9.09
C LYS A 150 5.84 17.59 8.84
N MET A 151 5.10 17.83 7.76
CA MET A 151 3.94 17.01 7.37
C MET A 151 4.34 15.86 6.45
N GLY A 152 5.34 16.09 5.60
CA GLY A 152 5.78 15.14 4.58
C GLY A 152 6.66 13.99 5.08
N VAL A 153 7.56 14.27 6.04
CA VAL A 153 8.49 13.25 6.55
C VAL A 153 7.78 12.11 7.28
N PRO A 154 6.86 12.36 8.24
CA PRO A 154 6.15 11.27 8.91
C PRO A 154 5.40 10.35 7.94
N LEU A 155 4.76 10.94 6.92
CA LEU A 155 3.99 10.21 5.91
C LEU A 155 4.87 9.42 4.94
N ALA A 156 6.10 9.87 4.67
CA ALA A 156 7.05 9.12 3.84
C ALA A 156 7.64 7.88 4.55
N PHE A 157 7.59 7.83 5.88
CA PHE A 157 8.08 6.72 6.71
C PHE A 157 6.99 5.77 7.20
N ALA A 158 5.72 6.15 7.03
CA ALA A 158 4.55 5.35 7.40
C ALA A 158 4.42 4.09 6.55
#